data_AF-A0A9D0KLQ1-F1
#
_entry.id   AF-A0A9D0KLQ1-F1
#
_cell.length_a   1.000
_cell.length_b   1.000
_cell.length_c   1.000
_cell.angle_alpha   90.00
_cell.angle_beta   90.00
_cell.angle_gamma   90.00
#
_symmetry.space_group_name_H-M   'P 1'
#
loop_
_entity.id
_entity.type
_entity.pdbx_description
1 polymer ?
#
loop_
_entity_poly.entity_id
_entity_poly.type
_entity_poly.pdbx_seq_one_letter_code
_entity_poly.pdbx_strand_id
1 'polypeptide(L)'
;MSLICLLRSLLYTNFQSRVVSPIIGTEGQVVILDDLGYVQQSREEMEVLFTFLAERYERRSVVITSNLVFSEWDQIFKDPLTTAAAIDRVVHHSLIIEFGRDMKSVRAEEAARRNGIRLGSSDAAQDAES
;
A
#
# COMPACT_ATOMS: atom_id res chain seq x y z
N MET A 1 -29.23 5.25 -12.83
CA MET A 1 -27.83 5.07 -13.22
C MET A 1 -27.01 5.26 -11.95
N SER A 2 -26.68 4.16 -11.26
CA SER A 2 -26.14 4.22 -9.89
C SER A 2 -24.77 4.89 -9.86
N LEU A 3 -24.45 5.61 -8.79
CA LEU A 3 -23.14 6.23 -8.52
C LEU A 3 -21.99 5.22 -8.74
N ILE A 4 -22.27 3.94 -8.47
CA ILE A 4 -21.42 2.76 -8.72
C ILE A 4 -20.98 2.66 -10.20
N CYS A 5 -21.86 2.94 -11.17
CA CYS A 5 -21.50 2.89 -12.60
C CYS A 5 -20.60 4.05 -13.02
N LEU A 6 -20.74 5.21 -12.37
CA LEU A 6 -19.96 6.41 -12.68
C LEU A 6 -18.53 6.26 -12.12
N LEU A 7 -18.40 5.70 -10.92
CA LEU A 7 -17.12 5.31 -10.31
C LEU A 7 -16.41 4.22 -11.12
N ARG A 8 -17.14 3.24 -11.67
CA ARG A 8 -16.57 2.19 -12.54
C ARG A 8 -15.90 2.77 -13.79
N SER A 9 -16.45 3.84 -14.37
CA SER A 9 -15.89 4.54 -15.55
C SER A 9 -14.66 5.40 -15.19
N LEU A 10 -14.72 6.10 -14.05
CA LEU A 10 -13.62 6.92 -13.52
C LEU A 10 -12.40 6.06 -13.09
N LEU A 11 -12.65 4.93 -12.42
CA LEU A 11 -11.62 3.93 -12.07
C LEU A 11 -10.93 3.36 -13.30
N TYR A 12 -11.70 3.04 -14.36
CA TYR A 12 -11.16 2.47 -15.60
C TYR A 12 -10.30 3.45 -16.39
N THR A 13 -10.64 4.75 -16.34
CA THR A 13 -9.98 5.76 -17.18
C THR A 13 -8.79 6.42 -16.49
N ASN A 14 -8.84 6.68 -15.18
CA ASN A 14 -7.77 7.42 -14.48
C ASN A 14 -6.74 6.54 -13.77
N PHE A 15 -7.10 5.32 -13.31
CA PHE A 15 -6.22 4.54 -12.43
C PHE A 15 -5.36 3.49 -13.16
N GLN A 16 -5.48 3.40 -14.50
CA GLN A 16 -4.91 2.33 -15.34
C GLN A 16 -3.39 2.38 -15.56
N SER A 17 -2.66 3.40 -15.09
CA SER A 17 -1.25 3.57 -15.51
C SER A 17 -0.18 3.40 -14.44
N ARG A 18 -0.49 3.36 -13.13
CA ARG A 18 0.58 3.41 -12.10
C ARG A 18 0.42 2.56 -10.83
N VAL A 19 -0.78 2.13 -10.43
CA VAL A 19 -1.00 1.55 -9.08
C VAL A 19 -1.80 0.24 -9.08
N VAL A 20 -2.41 -0.15 -10.20
CA VAL A 20 -3.17 -1.42 -10.30
C VAL A 20 -2.59 -2.25 -11.42
N SER A 21 -1.82 -3.26 -11.04
CA SER A 21 -1.51 -4.36 -11.96
C SER A 21 -2.83 -4.97 -12.45
N PRO A 22 -2.96 -5.33 -13.74
CA PRO A 22 -4.18 -5.90 -14.30
C PRO A 22 -4.31 -7.36 -13.85
N ILE A 23 -4.59 -7.57 -12.56
CA ILE A 23 -5.08 -8.85 -12.05
C ILE A 23 -6.56 -8.64 -11.75
N ILE A 24 -7.36 -8.88 -12.80
CA ILE A 24 -8.80 -9.13 -12.77
C ILE A 24 -9.63 -7.86 -12.53
N GLY A 25 -10.67 -7.67 -13.34
CA GLY A 25 -11.61 -6.56 -13.18
C GLY A 25 -12.14 -6.47 -11.74
N THR A 26 -12.72 -5.34 -11.37
CA THR A 26 -13.26 -5.06 -10.02
C THR A 26 -14.33 -6.06 -9.52
N GLU A 27 -14.63 -7.12 -10.29
CA GLU A 27 -15.41 -8.30 -9.96
C GLU A 27 -14.59 -9.44 -9.31
N GLY A 28 -13.26 -9.34 -9.24
CA GLY A 28 -12.40 -10.34 -8.61
C GLY A 28 -12.69 -10.52 -7.11
N GLN A 29 -12.57 -11.77 -6.64
CA GLN A 29 -12.72 -12.10 -5.21
C GLN A 29 -11.66 -11.41 -4.34
N VAL A 30 -10.46 -11.18 -4.93
CA VAL A 30 -9.32 -10.51 -4.30
C VAL A 30 -8.74 -9.48 -5.27
N VAL A 31 -8.36 -8.30 -4.77
CA VAL A 31 -7.56 -7.30 -5.51
C VAL A 31 -6.39 -6.92 -4.64
N ILE A 32 -5.24 -6.74 -5.28
CA ILE A 32 -3.97 -6.37 -4.66
C ILE A 32 -3.69 -4.91 -5.05
N LEU A 33 -3.55 -4.05 -4.04
CA LEU A 33 -3.04 -2.69 -4.16
C LEU A 33 -1.59 -2.72 -3.72
N ASP A 34 -0.69 -2.48 -4.67
CA ASP A 34 0.76 -2.56 -4.44
C ASP A 34 1.37 -1.15 -4.34
N ASP A 35 2.39 -0.99 -3.50
CA ASP A 35 3.18 0.23 -3.29
C ASP A 35 2.33 1.49 -3.00
N LEU A 36 1.32 1.34 -2.15
CA LEU A 36 0.47 2.46 -1.73
C LEU A 36 1.29 3.51 -0.96
N GLY A 37 1.25 4.76 -1.44
CA GLY A 37 2.00 5.87 -0.86
C GLY A 37 3.31 6.21 -1.57
N TYR A 38 3.71 5.44 -2.58
CA TYR A 38 4.93 5.74 -3.36
C TYR A 38 4.74 6.88 -4.39
N VAL A 39 3.59 6.90 -5.06
CA VAL A 39 3.23 7.93 -6.05
C VAL A 39 2.29 8.93 -5.39
N GLN A 40 2.51 10.23 -5.58
CA GLN A 40 1.51 11.23 -5.19
C GLN A 40 0.35 11.26 -6.19
N GLN A 41 -0.85 10.89 -5.73
CA GLN A 41 -2.09 10.96 -6.49
C GLN A 41 -2.77 12.33 -6.36
N SER A 42 -3.69 12.64 -7.28
CA SER A 42 -4.59 13.80 -7.17
C SER A 42 -5.66 13.57 -6.09
N ARG A 43 -6.38 14.61 -5.68
CA ARG A 43 -7.46 14.47 -4.68
C ARG A 43 -8.60 13.60 -5.21
N GLU A 44 -8.93 13.76 -6.48
CA GLU A 44 -9.98 13.01 -7.17
C GLU A 44 -9.64 11.51 -7.25
N GLU A 45 -8.38 11.18 -7.52
CA GLU A 45 -7.89 9.79 -7.51
C GLU A 45 -8.01 9.15 -6.12
N MET A 46 -7.78 9.94 -5.07
CA MET A 46 -7.88 9.48 -3.68
C MET A 46 -9.32 9.28 -3.22
N GLU A 47 -10.25 10.13 -3.65
CA GLU A 47 -11.69 9.94 -3.42
C GLU A 47 -12.19 8.66 -4.11
N VAL A 48 -11.67 8.39 -5.30
CA VAL A 48 -11.95 7.15 -6.03
C VAL A 48 -11.40 5.92 -5.27
N LEU A 49 -10.16 5.98 -4.77
CA LEU A 49 -9.58 4.92 -3.95
C LEU A 49 -10.36 4.70 -2.64
N PHE A 50 -10.73 5.78 -1.95
CA PHE A 50 -11.56 5.72 -0.75
C PHE A 50 -12.89 5.00 -1.03
N THR A 51 -13.55 5.37 -2.12
CA THR A 51 -14.82 4.77 -2.49
C THR A 51 -14.66 3.30 -2.86
N PHE A 52 -13.59 2.94 -3.57
CA PHE A 52 -13.25 1.54 -3.84
C PHE A 52 -13.06 0.72 -2.56
N LEU A 53 -12.30 1.23 -1.58
CA LEU A 53 -12.10 0.56 -0.29
C LEU A 53 -13.42 0.41 0.46
N ALA A 54 -14.27 1.44 0.45
CA ALA A 54 -15.60 1.41 1.07
C ALA A 54 -16.55 0.40 0.41
N GLU A 55 -16.50 0.23 -0.93
CA GLU A 55 -17.31 -0.78 -1.63
C GLU A 55 -16.83 -2.22 -1.36
N ARG A 56 -15.56 -2.39 -1.03
CA ARG A 56 -14.95 -3.72 -0.79
C ARG A 56 -15.01 -4.12 0.68
N TYR A 57 -15.09 -3.14 1.58
CA TYR A 57 -15.29 -3.30 3.01
C TYR A 57 -16.41 -4.30 3.32
N GLU A 58 -16.13 -5.30 4.15
CA GLU A 58 -17.02 -6.42 4.53
C GLU A 58 -17.58 -7.28 3.37
N ARG A 59 -17.17 -7.02 2.11
CA ARG A 59 -17.74 -7.69 0.94
C ARG A 59 -16.72 -8.55 0.20
N ARG A 60 -15.48 -8.08 0.03
CA ARG A 60 -14.42 -8.79 -0.71
C ARG A 60 -13.04 -8.46 -0.15
N SER A 61 -12.10 -9.38 -0.27
CA SER A 61 -10.75 -9.22 0.30
C SER A 61 -9.89 -8.25 -0.52
N VAL A 62 -9.13 -7.41 0.18
CA VAL A 62 -8.11 -6.52 -0.38
C VAL A 62 -6.77 -6.88 0.25
N VAL A 63 -5.72 -6.98 -0.57
CA VAL A 63 -4.34 -7.01 -0.09
C VAL A 63 -3.73 -5.65 -0.38
N ILE A 64 -3.10 -5.03 0.61
CA ILE A 64 -2.47 -3.71 0.47
C ILE A 64 -1.02 -3.86 0.89
N THR A 65 -0.10 -3.40 0.05
CA THR A 65 1.29 -3.16 0.43
C THR A 65 1.52 -1.65 0.47
N SER A 66 2.25 -1.18 1.49
CA SER A 66 2.59 0.22 1.64
C SER A 66 3.96 0.34 2.29
N ASN A 67 4.70 1.37 1.88
CA ASN A 67 5.94 1.78 2.51
C ASN A 67 5.72 2.80 3.63
N LEU A 68 4.48 3.26 3.84
CA LEU A 68 4.12 4.25 4.85
C LEU A 68 3.42 3.56 6.02
N VAL A 69 3.77 3.98 7.24
CA VAL A 69 3.00 3.59 8.42
C VAL A 69 1.65 4.30 8.42
N PHE A 70 0.65 3.76 9.13
CA PHE A 70 -0.70 4.34 9.14
C PHE A 70 -0.73 5.81 9.59
N SER A 71 0.17 6.24 10.47
CA SER A 71 0.28 7.65 10.87
C SER A 71 0.71 8.59 9.75
N GLU A 72 1.24 8.06 8.65
CA GLU A 72 1.70 8.83 7.48
C GLU A 72 0.70 8.79 6.32
N TRP A 73 -0.42 8.08 6.46
CA TRP A 73 -1.43 7.95 5.41
C TRP A 73 -2.18 9.26 5.10
N ASP A 74 -2.01 10.29 5.93
CA ASP A 74 -2.46 11.65 5.63
C ASP A 74 -1.81 12.19 4.35
N GLN A 75 -0.60 11.73 4.01
CA GLN A 75 0.06 12.07 2.74
C GLN A 75 -0.65 11.45 1.53
N ILE A 76 -1.35 10.35 1.74
CA ILE A 76 -2.08 9.62 0.71
C ILE A 76 -3.45 10.28 0.53
N PHE A 77 -4.28 10.36 1.58
CA PHE A 77 -5.65 10.86 1.48
C PHE A 77 -5.79 12.39 1.56
N LYS A 78 -4.72 13.11 1.93
CA LYS A 78 -4.62 14.59 1.98
C LYS A 78 -5.65 15.29 2.89
N ASP A 79 -6.42 14.53 3.65
CA ASP A 79 -7.43 15.00 4.59
C ASP A 79 -7.49 14.02 5.78
N PRO A 80 -7.18 14.46 7.02
CA PRO A 80 -7.08 13.58 8.18
C PRO A 80 -8.37 12.81 8.50
N LEU A 81 -9.53 13.41 8.25
CA LEU A 81 -10.82 12.76 8.50
C LEU A 81 -11.03 11.60 7.53
N THR A 82 -10.73 11.83 6.24
CA THR A 82 -10.80 10.81 5.19
C THR A 82 -9.76 9.71 5.43
N THR A 83 -8.54 10.07 5.85
CA THR A 83 -7.51 9.10 6.23
C THR A 83 -7.98 8.19 7.35
N ALA A 84 -8.46 8.76 8.46
CA ALA A 84 -8.91 7.98 9.61
C ALA A 84 -10.05 7.03 9.21
N ALA A 85 -11.00 7.52 8.42
CA ALA A 85 -12.10 6.73 7.89
C ALA A 85 -11.63 5.59 6.96
N ALA A 86 -10.60 5.81 6.14
CA ALA A 86 -10.03 4.79 5.27
C ALA A 86 -9.28 3.72 6.06
N ILE A 87 -8.44 4.14 7.01
CA ILE A 87 -7.69 3.25 7.91
C ILE A 87 -8.67 2.38 8.68
N ASP A 88 -9.68 2.96 9.33
CA ASP A 88 -10.68 2.24 10.13
C ASP A 88 -11.30 1.08 9.35
N ARG A 89 -11.71 1.33 8.10
CA ARG A 89 -12.26 0.28 7.20
C ARG A 89 -11.25 -0.81 6.86
N VAL A 90 -10.00 -0.45 6.60
CA VAL A 90 -8.95 -1.41 6.25
C VAL A 90 -8.57 -2.26 7.46
N VAL A 91 -8.42 -1.65 8.64
CA VAL A 91 -7.91 -2.32 9.84
C VAL A 91 -8.96 -3.21 10.52
N HIS A 92 -10.25 -2.87 10.43
CA HIS A 92 -11.32 -3.56 11.15
C HIS A 92 -11.35 -5.09 10.88
N HIS A 93 -11.08 -5.51 9.63
CA HIS A 93 -11.01 -6.92 9.26
C HIS A 93 -9.75 -7.23 8.43
N SER A 94 -8.57 -6.96 8.99
CA SER A 94 -7.30 -7.27 8.35
C SER A 94 -6.33 -8.08 9.22
N LEU A 95 -5.40 -8.73 8.53
CA LEU A 95 -4.16 -9.20 9.10
C LEU A 95 -3.08 -8.17 8.75
N ILE A 96 -2.54 -7.49 9.75
CA ILE A 96 -1.47 -6.52 9.56
C ILE A 96 -0.14 -7.25 9.71
N ILE A 97 0.70 -7.16 8.67
CA ILE A 97 2.04 -7.72 8.65
C ILE A 97 3.01 -6.56 8.50
N GLU A 98 3.76 -6.28 9.57
CA GLU A 98 4.75 -5.21 9.57
C GLU A 98 6.13 -5.76 9.20
N PHE A 99 6.72 -5.19 8.15
CA PHE A 99 8.08 -5.51 7.72
C PHE A 99 9.05 -4.52 8.38
N GLY A 100 9.65 -4.93 9.50
CA GLY A 100 10.54 -4.09 10.31
C GLY A 100 11.96 -3.91 9.74
N ARG A 101 12.74 -3.03 10.38
CA ARG A 101 14.13 -2.71 10.02
C ARG A 101 15.10 -3.90 10.00
N ASP A 102 14.77 -4.96 10.73
CA ASP A 102 15.59 -6.17 10.79
C ASP A 102 15.44 -7.05 9.53
N MET A 103 14.46 -6.74 8.68
CA MET A 103 14.23 -7.48 7.45
C MET A 103 15.13 -6.97 6.33
N LYS A 104 15.97 -7.86 5.80
CA LYS A 104 16.91 -7.52 4.73
C LYS A 104 16.21 -7.48 3.38
N SER A 105 16.55 -6.49 2.57
CA SER A 105 16.07 -6.41 1.19
C SER A 105 16.70 -7.53 0.37
N VAL A 106 15.87 -8.48 -0.06
CA VAL A 106 16.30 -9.58 -0.95
C VAL A 106 16.97 -9.04 -2.22
N ARG A 107 16.44 -7.94 -2.78
CA ARG A 107 17.02 -7.28 -3.96
C ARG A 107 18.43 -6.73 -3.68
N ALA A 108 18.64 -6.17 -2.49
CA ALA A 108 19.96 -5.67 -2.08
C ALA A 108 20.94 -6.82 -1.87
N GLU A 109 20.51 -7.93 -1.26
CA GLU A 109 21.33 -9.14 -1.10
C GLU A 109 21.71 -9.75 -2.44
N GLU A 110 20.77 -9.84 -3.39
CA GLU A 110 21.04 -10.33 -4.74
C GLU A 110 21.98 -9.41 -5.53
N ALA A 111 21.85 -8.10 -5.37
CA ALA A 111 22.77 -7.13 -5.97
C ALA A 111 24.18 -7.23 -5.36
N ALA A 112 24.27 -7.35 -4.03
CA ALA A 112 25.53 -7.52 -3.32
C ALA A 112 26.21 -8.85 -3.69
N ARG A 113 25.44 -9.94 -3.79
CA ARG A 113 25.91 -11.26 -4.25
C ARG A 113 26.45 -11.20 -5.68
N ARG A 114 25.75 -10.48 -6.57
CA ARG A 114 26.22 -10.26 -7.96
C ARG A 114 27.50 -9.44 -8.02
N ASN A 115 27.67 -8.47 -7.13
CA ASN A 115 28.81 -7.56 -7.10
C ASN A 115 29.96 -8.03 -6.19
N GLY A 116 29.84 -9.20 -5.56
CA GLY A 116 30.83 -9.73 -4.62
C GLY A 116 30.95 -8.94 -3.30
N ILE A 117 29.98 -8.09 -2.98
CA ILE A 117 29.97 -7.27 -1.76
C ILE A 117 29.33 -8.09 -0.63
N ARG A 118 30.03 -8.29 0.48
CA ARG A 118 29.43 -8.86 1.70
C ARG A 118 28.71 -7.75 2.47
N LEU A 119 27.37 -7.80 2.53
CA LEU A 119 26.60 -6.94 3.41
C LEU A 119 26.91 -7.35 4.86
N GLY A 120 27.64 -6.49 5.59
CA GLY A 120 28.11 -6.75 6.94
C GLY A 120 26.96 -7.01 7.92
N SER A 121 27.13 -8.05 8.75
CA SER A 121 26.40 -8.23 10.00
C SER A 121 26.72 -7.05 10.92
N SER A 122 25.70 -6.52 11.58
CA SER A 122 25.85 -5.56 12.66
C SER A 122 26.53 -6.23 13.88
N ASP A 123 27.86 -6.20 13.93
CA ASP A 123 28.66 -6.43 15.14
C ASP A 123 29.36 -5.12 15.55
N ALA A 124 28.58 -4.10 15.90
CA ALA A 124 29.10 -2.81 16.36
C ALA A 124 28.29 -2.22 17.52
N ALA A 125 27.97 -3.04 18.53
CA ALA A 125 27.31 -2.60 19.76
C ALA A 125 27.92 -3.21 21.04
N GLN A 126 29.22 -3.54 21.06
CA GLN A 126 29.89 -4.02 22.29
C GLN A 126 31.16 -3.26 22.73
N ASP A 127 31.54 -2.18 22.05
CA ASP A 127 32.70 -1.36 22.45
C ASP A 127 32.25 -0.01 23.01
N ALA A 128 31.51 -0.01 24.12
CA ALA A 128 31.19 1.21 24.88
C ALA A 128 30.92 0.92 26.37
N GLU A 129 31.76 0.11 27.01
CA GLU A 129 31.92 0.17 28.46
C GLU A 129 33.29 -0.40 28.86
N SER A 130 34.28 0.48 29.00
CA SER A 130 35.53 0.29 29.76
C SER A 130 36.02 1.64 30.22
#